data_AF-A0A959IQ78-F1
#
_entry.id   AF-A0A959IQ78-F1
#
_cell.length_a   1.000
_cell.length_b   1.000
_cell.length_c   1.000
_cell.angle_alpha   90.00
_cell.angle_beta   90.00
_cell.angle_gamma   90.00
#
_symmetry.space_group_name_H-M   'P 1'
#
loop_
_entity.id
_entity.type
_entity.pdbx_description
1 polymer ?
#
loop_
_entity_poly.entity_id
_entity_poly.type
_entity_poly.pdbx_seq_one_letter_code
_entity_poly.pdbx_strand_id
1 'polypeptide(L)' 'RHTIEGPDDMPAHIKAAMIGHSVTIPITGGRLNLGTWQGLYLCEFRNRAGGRTLITTLYT' A
#
# COMPACT_ATOMS: atom_id res chain seq x y z
N ARG A 1 -6.00 15.75 18.67
CA ARG A 1 -4.67 15.85 18.02
C ARG A 1 -3.95 14.52 18.27
N HIS A 2 -3.47 13.85 17.22
CA HIS A 2 -2.78 12.57 17.32
C HIS A 2 -1.30 12.83 17.03
N THR A 3 -0.45 12.71 18.03
CA THR A 3 0.98 13.12 17.97
C THR A 3 1.89 12.22 18.80
N ILE A 4 1.35 11.13 19.34
CA ILE A 4 2.09 10.28 20.30
C ILE A 4 3.07 9.34 19.60
N GLU A 5 2.95 9.14 18.29
CA GLU A 5 3.79 8.21 17.52
C GLU A 5 4.85 8.92 16.66
N GLY A 6 5.10 10.20 16.94
CA GLY A 6 6.11 11.02 16.27
C GLY A 6 5.54 12.12 15.36
N PRO A 7 6.42 12.96 14.79
CA PRO A 7 6.01 14.17 14.09
C PRO A 7 5.40 13.93 12.69
N ASP A 8 5.74 12.84 12.03
CA ASP A 8 5.25 12.44 10.71
C ASP A 8 4.03 11.51 10.75
N ASP A 9 3.53 11.25 11.95
CA ASP A 9 2.46 10.30 12.24
C ASP A 9 1.13 10.65 11.58
N MET A 10 0.50 11.76 11.98
CA MET A 10 -0.77 12.18 11.38
C MET A 10 -0.72 12.38 9.86
N PRO A 11 0.32 13.04 9.30
CA PRO A 11 0.46 13.11 7.86
C PRO A 11 0.53 11.71 7.19
N ALA A 12 1.20 10.73 7.80
CA ALA A 12 1.30 9.38 7.26
C ALA A 12 -0.05 8.65 7.30
N HIS A 13 -0.80 8.75 8.40
CA HIS A 13 -2.15 8.18 8.50
C HIS A 13 -3.11 8.75 7.45
N ILE A 14 -3.09 10.06 7.25
CA ILE A 14 -3.95 10.71 6.25
C ILE A 14 -3.59 10.23 4.84
N LYS A 15 -2.30 10.17 4.49
CA LYS A 15 -1.84 9.65 3.18
C LYS A 15 -2.25 8.20 2.96
N ALA A 16 -2.09 7.34 3.98
CA ALA A 16 -2.48 5.94 3.91
C ALA A 16 -4.00 5.77 3.70
N ALA A 17 -4.81 6.57 4.39
CA ALA A 17 -6.26 6.55 4.23
C ALA A 17 -6.69 7.04 2.84
N MET A 18 -6.01 8.05 2.28
CA MET A 18 -6.33 8.61 0.96
C MET A 18 -5.89 7.72 -0.21
N ILE A 19 -4.69 7.15 -0.15
CA ILE A 19 -4.12 6.32 -1.23
C ILE A 19 -4.71 4.91 -1.20
N GLY A 20 -5.07 4.43 -0.01
CA GLY A 20 -5.54 3.07 0.21
C GLY A 20 -4.41 2.11 0.58
N HIS A 21 -4.81 0.97 1.13
CA HIS A 21 -3.90 -0.04 1.69
C HIS A 21 -3.94 -1.37 0.93
N SER A 22 -4.80 -1.47 -0.09
CA SER A 22 -5.01 -2.70 -0.87
C SER A 22 -5.46 -2.38 -2.28
N VAL A 23 -5.13 -3.27 -3.21
CA VAL A 23 -5.62 -3.22 -4.60
C VAL A 23 -6.02 -4.63 -5.03
N THR A 24 -7.04 -4.71 -5.89
CA THR A 24 -7.44 -5.95 -6.55
C THR A 24 -6.95 -5.95 -7.98
N ILE A 25 -6.26 -7.02 -8.40
CA ILE A 25 -5.63 -7.11 -9.71
C ILE A 25 -6.21 -8.34 -10.42
N PRO A 26 -6.83 -8.19 -11.60
CA PRO A 26 -7.30 -9.32 -12.37
C PRO A 26 -6.14 -10.20 -12.83
N ILE A 27 -6.37 -11.51 -12.90
CA ILE A 27 -5.41 -12.48 -13.45
C ILE A 27 -6.03 -13.11 -14.68
N THR A 28 -5.31 -13.02 -15.80
CA THR A 28 -5.73 -13.59 -17.09
C THR A 28 -4.62 -14.48 -17.61
N GLY A 29 -4.91 -15.74 -17.93
CA GLY A 29 -3.92 -16.69 -18.45
C GLY A 29 -2.73 -16.91 -17.50
N GLY A 30 -2.97 -16.88 -16.18
CA GLY A 30 -1.92 -17.09 -15.17
C GLY A 30 -0.97 -15.90 -14.95
N ARG A 31 -1.27 -14.72 -15.50
CA ARG A 31 -0.47 -13.49 -15.33
C ARG A 31 -1.30 -12.35 -14.76
N LEU A 32 -0.70 -11.51 -13.93
CA LEU A 32 -1.31 -10.25 -13.48
C LEU A 32 -1.65 -9.39 -14.71
N ASN A 33 -2.89 -8.96 -14.83
CA ASN A 33 -3.38 -8.18 -15.95
C ASN A 33 -3.12 -6.68 -15.73
N LEU A 34 -1.84 -6.30 -15.82
CA LEU A 34 -1.38 -4.92 -15.71
C LEU A 34 -1.10 -4.34 -17.10
N GLY A 35 -1.44 -3.07 -17.30
CA GLY A 35 -1.03 -2.32 -18.48
C GLY A 35 0.48 -2.02 -18.48
N THR A 36 1.02 -1.63 -19.65
CA THR A 36 2.46 -1.38 -19.86
C THR A 36 3.09 -0.44 -18.83
N TRP A 37 2.30 0.51 -18.29
CA TRP A 37 2.76 1.53 -17.35
C TRP A 37 2.15 1.38 -15.95
N GLN A 38 1.48 0.25 -15.65
CA GLN A 38 0.95 -0.03 -14.33
C GLN A 38 1.98 -0.78 -13.49
N GLY A 39 2.33 -0.21 -12.33
CA GLY A 39 3.19 -0.84 -11.34
C GLY A 39 2.49 -0.96 -9.99
N LEU A 40 2.95 -1.91 -9.18
CA LEU A 40 2.50 -2.09 -7.80
C LEU A 40 3.58 -1.58 -6.87
N TYR A 41 3.18 -0.72 -5.93
CA TYR A 41 4.10 -0.05 -5.02
C TYR A 41 3.64 -0.21 -3.58
N LEU A 42 4.57 -0.55 -2.70
CA LEU A 42 4.42 -0.33 -1.27
C LEU A 42 4.81 1.12 -0.98
N CYS A 43 3.83 1.95 -0.62
CA CYS A 43 4.07 3.33 -0.24
C CYS A 43 4.25 3.44 1.29
N GLU A 44 5.49 3.49 1.75
CA GLU A 44 5.81 3.79 3.15
C GLU A 44 5.76 5.30 3.40
N PHE A 45 4.92 5.74 4.33
CA PHE A 45 4.73 7.16 4.62
C PHE A 45 5.43 7.62 5.91
N ARG A 46 5.98 6.70 6.71
CA ARG A 46 6.84 7.03 7.84
C ARG A 46 8.29 7.20 7.37
N ASN A 47 8.96 8.22 7.88
CA ASN A 47 10.36 8.49 7.57
C ASN A 47 11.30 7.41 8.14
N ARG A 48 10.88 6.77 9.24
CA ARG A 48 11.62 5.67 9.90
C ARG A 48 10.64 4.57 10.26
N ALA A 49 10.38 3.71 9.28
CA ALA A 49 9.50 2.57 9.42
C ALA A 49 10.28 1.30 9.78
N GLY A 50 9.64 0.41 10.55
CA GLY A 50 10.03 -1.00 10.60
C GLY A 50 9.65 -1.73 9.32
N GLY A 51 9.97 -3.02 9.24
CA GLY A 51 9.58 -3.87 8.11
C GLY A 51 8.06 -3.90 7.89
N ARG A 52 7.66 -4.21 6.65
CA ARG A 52 6.25 -4.40 6.26
C ARG A 52 6.05 -5.79 5.70
N THR A 53 4.89 -6.35 5.98
CA THR A 53 4.44 -7.62 5.41
C THR A 53 3.27 -7.33 4.50
N LEU A 54 3.36 -7.76 3.24
CA LEU A 54 2.24 -7.73 2.31
C LEU A 54 1.62 -9.11 2.24
N ILE A 55 0.29 -9.15 2.20
CA ILE A 55 -0.49 -10.38 2.06
C ILE A 55 -1.17 -10.34 0.70
N THR A 56 -1.09 -11.46 -0.03
CA THR A 56 -1.75 -11.63 -1.33
C THR A 56 -2.66 -12.84 -1.25
N THR A 57 -3.93 -12.65 -1.59
CA THR A 57 -4.91 -13.73 -1.66
C THR A 57 -5.28 -13.96 -3.11
N LEU A 58 -5.17 -15.20 -3.57
CA LEU A 58 -5.67 -15.63 -4.87
C LEU A 58 -7.03 -16.28 -4.69
N TYR A 59 -8.05 -15.70 -5.32
CA TYR A 59 -9.41 -16.23 -5.32
C TYR A 59 -10.01 -16.12 -6.73
N THR A 60 -11.02 -16.94 -7.00
CA THR A 60 -11.76 -16.97 -8.27
C THR A 60 -13.13 -16.33 -8.08
#